data_AF-A0A097ET61-F1
#
_entry.id   AF-A0A097ET61-F1
#
_cell.length_a   1.000
_cell.length_b   1.000
_cell.length_c   1.000
_cell.angle_alpha   90.00
_cell.angle_beta   90.00
_cell.angle_gamma   90.00
#
_symmetry.space_group_name_H-M   'P 1'
#
loop_
_entity.id
_entity.type
_entity.pdbx_description
1 polymer ?
#
loop_
_entity_poly.entity_id
_entity_poly.type
_entity_poly.pdbx_seq_one_letter_code
_entity_poly.pdbx_strand_id
1 'polypeptide(L)'
;MLQISQEYMPPKMICDVIKSFSQDSHPMAILMACFSALASYYHDQAVDKDGLKHAKLAVAKVASIIAMIYRYTTKQDFIEPNHELSYSENFIHMMFDISSYKSTQIVAKALDIIFTLHADHEQNASTATVRLAGSSGADLFACLVAGIATLWGPAHGGANEAVINMLMAIENPSNVKQFIQKVKDGNRSTRLMGFGHRVYKNYDPR
;
A
#
# COMPACT_ATOMS: atom_id res chain seq x y z
N MET A 1 -24.70 -7.15 -8.00
CA MET A 1 -23.65 -7.15 -6.94
C MET A 1 -22.38 -6.60 -7.57
N LEU A 2 -21.80 -5.50 -7.05
CA LEU A 2 -20.58 -4.92 -7.63
C LEU A 2 -19.44 -5.94 -7.57
N GLN A 3 -18.86 -6.29 -8.73
CA GLN A 3 -17.67 -7.13 -8.85
C GLN A 3 -16.43 -6.22 -8.85
N ILE A 4 -15.46 -6.50 -7.98
CA ILE A 4 -14.23 -5.70 -7.84
C ILE A 4 -13.50 -5.57 -9.19
N SER A 5 -13.51 -6.61 -10.02
CA SER A 5 -12.84 -6.61 -11.31
C SER A 5 -13.36 -5.54 -12.27
N GLN A 6 -14.65 -5.20 -12.21
CA GLN A 6 -15.24 -4.17 -13.07
C GLN A 6 -14.80 -2.75 -12.67
N GLU A 7 -14.23 -2.59 -11.48
CA GLU A 7 -13.84 -1.31 -10.91
C GLU A 7 -12.32 -1.07 -10.94
N TYR A 8 -11.53 -1.90 -11.62
CA TYR A 8 -10.08 -1.72 -11.63
C TYR A 8 -9.65 -0.39 -12.26
N MET A 9 -10.27 0.03 -13.37
CA MET A 9 -9.83 1.21 -14.12
C MET A 9 -10.01 2.52 -13.32
N PRO A 10 -8.94 3.24 -12.94
CA PRO A 10 -9.08 4.55 -12.31
C PRO A 10 -9.56 5.61 -13.30
N PRO A 11 -10.28 6.67 -12.85
CA PRO A 11 -10.61 7.80 -13.71
C PRO A 11 -9.34 8.44 -14.32
N LYS A 12 -9.44 8.94 -15.55
CA LYS A 12 -8.30 9.53 -16.28
C LYS A 12 -7.51 10.57 -15.47
N MET A 13 -8.19 11.37 -14.64
CA MET A 13 -7.54 12.38 -13.81
C MET A 13 -6.47 11.81 -12.88
N ILE A 14 -6.55 10.54 -12.51
CA ILE A 14 -5.55 9.87 -11.67
C ILE A 14 -4.23 9.69 -12.43
N CYS A 15 -4.30 9.39 -13.73
CA CYS A 15 -3.11 9.37 -14.58
C CYS A 15 -2.41 10.73 -14.59
N ASP A 16 -3.19 11.82 -14.70
CA ASP A 16 -2.68 13.18 -14.76
C ASP A 16 -2.06 13.60 -13.41
N VAL A 17 -2.72 13.25 -12.29
CA VAL A 17 -2.18 13.45 -10.94
C VAL A 17 -0.86 12.73 -10.77
N ILE A 18 -0.75 11.43 -11.11
CA ILE A 18 0.51 10.68 -11.01
C ILE A 18 1.61 11.36 -11.82
N LYS A 19 1.30 11.77 -13.06
CA LYS A 19 2.26 12.40 -13.96
C LYS A 19 2.67 13.83 -13.56
N SER A 20 1.93 14.47 -12.65
CA SER A 20 2.26 15.80 -12.14
C SER A 20 3.39 15.81 -11.10
N PHE A 21 3.69 14.65 -10.49
CA PHE A 21 4.82 14.49 -9.57
C PHE A 21 6.13 14.32 -10.34
N SER A 22 7.27 14.42 -9.66
CA SER A 22 8.54 14.00 -10.21
C SER A 22 8.67 12.47 -10.17
N GLN A 23 9.44 11.87 -11.08
CA GLN A 23 9.62 10.41 -11.14
C GLN A 23 10.35 9.82 -9.92
N ASP A 24 11.10 10.64 -9.17
CA ASP A 24 11.78 10.30 -7.92
C ASP A 24 10.93 10.59 -6.67
N SER A 25 9.70 11.09 -6.83
CA SER A 25 8.78 11.31 -5.73
C SER A 25 8.44 9.98 -5.05
N HIS A 26 8.36 10.01 -3.71
CA HIS A 26 8.04 8.83 -2.93
C HIS A 26 6.62 8.30 -3.27
N PRO A 27 6.43 7.00 -3.58
CA PRO A 27 5.13 6.44 -3.99
C PRO A 27 3.96 6.77 -3.06
N MET A 28 4.20 6.77 -1.74
CA MET A 28 3.17 7.12 -0.75
C MET A 28 2.66 8.56 -0.89
N ALA A 29 3.49 9.53 -1.29
CA ALA A 29 3.06 10.91 -1.52
C ALA A 29 2.12 11.01 -2.73
N ILE A 30 2.48 10.32 -3.81
CA ILE A 30 1.67 10.25 -5.03
C ILE A 30 0.32 9.57 -4.73
N LEU A 31 0.32 8.50 -3.95
CA LEU A 31 -0.89 7.78 -3.54
C LEU A 31 -1.85 8.68 -2.76
N MET A 32 -1.35 9.49 -1.81
CA MET A 32 -2.17 10.46 -1.08
C MET A 32 -2.85 11.45 -2.03
N ALA A 33 -2.13 12.00 -3.00
CA ALA A 33 -2.70 12.93 -3.98
C ALA A 33 -3.76 12.25 -4.87
N CYS A 34 -3.54 11.00 -5.27
CA CYS A 34 -4.53 10.22 -6.00
C CYS A 34 -5.81 10.02 -5.19
N PHE A 35 -5.71 9.74 -3.89
CA PHE A 35 -6.88 9.62 -3.02
C PHE A 35 -7.60 10.95 -2.83
N SER A 36 -6.89 12.06 -2.70
CA SER A 36 -7.53 13.39 -2.70
C SER A 36 -8.30 13.66 -4.00
N ALA A 37 -7.74 13.25 -5.15
CA ALA A 37 -8.41 13.36 -6.44
C ALA A 37 -9.66 12.46 -6.53
N LEU A 38 -9.59 11.21 -6.02
CA LEU A 38 -10.77 10.34 -5.95
C LEU A 38 -11.84 10.89 -5.00
N ALA A 39 -11.46 11.48 -3.87
CA ALA A 39 -12.40 12.14 -2.96
C ALA A 39 -13.16 13.28 -3.65
N SER A 40 -12.47 14.07 -4.48
CA SER A 40 -13.11 15.08 -5.31
C SER A 40 -14.01 14.46 -6.39
N TYR A 41 -13.59 13.37 -7.02
CA TYR A 41 -14.34 12.71 -8.10
C TYR A 41 -15.64 12.06 -7.62
N TYR A 42 -15.62 11.46 -6.42
CA TYR A 42 -16.76 10.76 -5.84
C TYR A 42 -17.60 11.64 -4.89
N HIS A 43 -17.24 12.91 -4.70
CA HIS A 43 -17.92 13.82 -3.77
C HIS A 43 -19.46 13.84 -3.98
N ASP A 44 -19.91 13.97 -5.23
CA ASP A 44 -21.34 14.03 -5.56
C ASP A 44 -22.01 12.65 -5.61
N GLN A 45 -21.23 11.56 -5.66
CA GLN A 45 -21.73 10.19 -5.61
C GLN A 45 -21.92 9.69 -4.17
N ALA A 46 -21.41 10.41 -3.18
CA ALA A 46 -21.59 10.13 -1.76
C ALA A 46 -23.05 10.25 -1.27
N VAL A 47 -23.97 10.70 -2.14
CA VAL A 47 -25.42 10.65 -1.90
C VAL A 47 -25.94 9.20 -1.93
N ASP A 48 -25.20 8.27 -2.55
CA ASP A 48 -25.46 6.82 -2.50
C ASP A 48 -24.89 6.24 -1.18
N LYS A 49 -25.78 5.94 -0.23
CA LYS A 49 -25.42 5.49 1.13
C LYS A 49 -24.89 4.05 1.20
N ASP A 50 -24.66 3.38 0.08
CA ASP A 50 -24.08 2.03 0.08
C ASP A 50 -22.57 2.08 0.39
N GLY A 51 -22.24 1.97 1.68
CA GLY A 51 -20.85 1.91 2.16
C GLY A 51 -20.09 0.69 1.64
N LEU A 52 -20.76 -0.44 1.35
CA LEU A 52 -20.10 -1.63 0.82
C LEU A 52 -19.65 -1.42 -0.63
N LYS A 53 -20.48 -0.75 -1.43
CA LYS A 53 -20.11 -0.36 -2.80
C LYS A 53 -18.86 0.54 -2.81
N HIS A 54 -18.83 1.56 -1.95
CA HIS A 54 -17.68 2.46 -1.84
C HIS A 54 -16.42 1.74 -1.34
N ALA A 55 -16.54 0.82 -0.38
CA ALA A 55 -15.43 0.01 0.09
C ALA A 55 -14.86 -0.90 -1.02
N LYS A 56 -15.72 -1.58 -1.80
CA LYS A 56 -15.29 -2.39 -2.96
C LYS A 56 -14.56 -1.55 -4.00
N LEU A 57 -15.08 -0.36 -4.28
CA LEU A 57 -14.49 0.57 -5.21
C LEU A 57 -13.11 1.02 -4.71
N ALA A 58 -12.96 1.38 -3.44
CA ALA A 58 -11.67 1.72 -2.86
C ALA A 58 -10.66 0.56 -3.02
N VAL A 59 -11.03 -0.66 -2.64
CA VAL A 59 -10.17 -1.85 -2.80
C VAL A 59 -9.71 -2.02 -4.26
N ALA A 60 -10.63 -1.91 -5.23
CA ALA A 60 -10.29 -2.01 -6.64
C ALA A 60 -9.31 -0.92 -7.10
N LYS A 61 -9.58 0.36 -6.76
CA LYS A 61 -8.76 1.49 -7.21
C LYS A 61 -7.36 1.49 -6.59
N VAL A 62 -7.20 1.09 -5.33
CA VAL A 62 -5.89 1.12 -4.65
C VAL A 62 -4.86 0.26 -5.39
N ALA A 63 -5.22 -0.98 -5.77
CA ALA A 63 -4.30 -1.86 -6.49
C ALA A 63 -3.86 -1.25 -7.83
N SER A 64 -4.81 -0.78 -8.64
CA SER A 64 -4.51 -0.19 -9.95
C SER A 64 -3.67 1.07 -9.85
N ILE A 65 -3.95 1.95 -8.88
CA ILE A 65 -3.18 3.17 -8.65
C ILE A 65 -1.75 2.85 -8.23
N ILE A 66 -1.55 1.90 -7.31
CA ILE A 66 -0.21 1.50 -6.88
C ILE A 66 0.59 0.93 -8.06
N ALA A 67 -0.03 0.11 -8.91
CA ALA A 67 0.63 -0.42 -10.10
C ALA A 67 1.03 0.69 -11.08
N MET A 68 0.16 1.67 -11.31
CA MET A 68 0.46 2.84 -12.15
C MET A 68 1.58 3.71 -11.55
N ILE A 69 1.58 3.94 -10.24
CA ILE A 69 2.66 4.68 -9.54
C ILE A 69 3.99 3.95 -9.71
N TYR A 70 4.01 2.62 -9.55
CA TYR A 70 5.20 1.82 -9.77
C TYR A 70 5.74 1.97 -11.18
N ARG A 71 4.88 1.84 -12.20
CA ARG A 71 5.31 1.99 -13.60
C ARG A 71 5.78 3.42 -13.90
N TYR A 72 5.11 4.44 -13.36
CA TYR A 72 5.54 5.83 -13.49
C TYR A 72 6.94 6.07 -12.93
N THR A 73 7.16 5.67 -11.68
CA THR A 73 8.45 5.87 -10.97
C THR A 73 9.58 5.02 -11.56
N THR A 74 9.25 3.93 -12.27
CA THR A 74 10.21 3.09 -13.02
C THR A 74 10.31 3.43 -14.51
N LYS A 75 9.71 4.56 -14.96
CA LYS A 75 9.76 5.06 -16.34
C LYS A 75 9.17 4.10 -17.39
N GLN A 76 8.11 3.39 -17.01
CA GLN A 76 7.38 2.47 -17.87
C GLN A 76 5.98 3.00 -18.17
N ASP A 77 5.46 2.70 -19.36
CA ASP A 77 4.09 3.06 -19.75
C ASP A 77 3.05 2.30 -18.93
N PHE A 78 1.89 2.91 -18.65
CA PHE A 78 0.81 2.23 -17.92
C PHE A 78 0.26 1.04 -18.69
N ILE A 79 -0.21 0.03 -17.95
CA ILE A 79 -0.87 -1.15 -18.48
C ILE A 79 -2.31 -1.14 -18.02
N GLU A 80 -3.23 -1.37 -18.95
CA GLU A 80 -4.66 -1.47 -18.69
C GLU A 80 -4.96 -2.71 -17.83
N PRO A 81 -5.95 -2.66 -16.92
CA PRO A 81 -6.35 -3.82 -16.15
C PRO A 81 -6.97 -4.89 -17.05
N ASN A 82 -6.74 -6.15 -16.69
CA ASN A 82 -7.42 -7.29 -17.28
C ASN A 82 -8.51 -7.80 -16.33
N HIS A 83 -9.76 -7.68 -16.75
CA HIS A 83 -10.94 -8.01 -15.95
C HIS A 83 -11.19 -9.52 -15.78
N GLU A 84 -10.50 -10.37 -16.57
CA GLU A 84 -10.58 -11.83 -16.49
C GLU A 84 -9.61 -12.42 -15.45
N LEU A 85 -8.61 -11.63 -15.03
CA LEU A 85 -7.63 -12.05 -14.03
C LEU A 85 -8.17 -11.90 -12.60
N SER A 86 -7.66 -12.75 -11.70
CA SER A 86 -7.88 -12.54 -10.26
C SER A 86 -7.27 -11.23 -9.77
N TYR A 87 -7.59 -10.80 -8.55
CA TYR A 87 -7.11 -9.53 -7.99
C TYR A 87 -5.58 -9.42 -8.00
N SER A 88 -4.88 -10.44 -7.51
CA SER A 88 -3.42 -10.47 -7.45
C SER A 88 -2.78 -10.66 -8.82
N GLU A 89 -3.37 -11.47 -9.71
CA GLU A 89 -2.90 -11.59 -11.08
C GLU A 89 -3.04 -10.26 -11.84
N ASN A 90 -4.18 -9.58 -11.73
CA ASN A 90 -4.35 -8.27 -12.34
C ASN A 90 -3.35 -7.24 -11.79
N PHE A 91 -3.07 -7.26 -10.49
CA PHE A 91 -2.06 -6.38 -9.91
C PHE A 91 -0.65 -6.63 -10.49
N ILE A 92 -0.25 -7.90 -10.63
CA ILE A 92 1.03 -8.27 -11.28
C ILE A 92 1.03 -7.86 -12.75
N HIS A 93 -0.08 -8.09 -13.46
CA HIS A 93 -0.25 -7.68 -14.86
C HIS A 93 0.05 -6.19 -15.04
N MET A 94 -0.62 -5.37 -14.24
CA MET A 94 -0.50 -3.93 -14.31
C MET A 94 0.87 -3.42 -13.87
N MET A 95 1.61 -4.14 -13.02
CA MET A 95 2.96 -3.75 -12.60
C MET A 95 4.04 -4.17 -13.61
N PHE A 96 4.02 -5.43 -14.04
CA PHE A 96 5.19 -6.09 -14.66
C PHE A 96 4.97 -6.64 -16.07
N ASP A 97 3.74 -6.56 -16.61
CA ASP A 97 3.33 -7.26 -17.83
C ASP A 97 3.49 -8.80 -17.73
N ILE A 98 2.38 -9.47 -17.36
CA ILE A 98 2.32 -10.93 -17.14
C ILE A 98 2.82 -11.75 -18.33
N SER A 99 2.72 -11.24 -19.57
CA SER A 99 3.16 -11.97 -20.77
C SER A 99 4.64 -12.38 -20.71
N SER A 100 5.42 -11.75 -19.83
CA SER A 100 6.86 -11.94 -19.68
C SER A 100 7.28 -12.83 -18.51
N TYR A 101 6.36 -13.26 -17.62
CA TYR A 101 6.74 -13.77 -16.30
C TYR A 101 6.39 -15.26 -16.07
N LYS A 102 7.40 -16.13 -16.14
CA LYS A 102 7.27 -17.60 -15.98
C LYS A 102 6.74 -18.04 -14.60
N SER A 103 6.78 -17.15 -13.60
CA SER A 103 6.42 -17.47 -12.21
C SER A 103 5.17 -16.72 -11.73
N THR A 104 4.33 -16.22 -12.65
CA THR A 104 3.16 -15.39 -12.33
C THR A 104 2.24 -16.05 -11.32
N GLN A 105 1.94 -17.33 -11.47
CA GLN A 105 1.06 -18.06 -10.54
C GLN A 105 1.64 -18.15 -9.12
N ILE A 106 2.95 -18.36 -9.00
CA ILE A 106 3.63 -18.44 -7.69
C ILE A 106 3.62 -17.06 -7.02
N VAL A 107 3.93 -16.00 -7.77
CA VAL A 107 3.94 -14.63 -7.25
C VAL A 107 2.52 -14.17 -6.91
N ALA A 108 1.52 -14.49 -7.73
CA ALA A 108 0.12 -14.17 -7.45
C ALA A 108 -0.35 -14.81 -6.14
N LYS A 109 -0.03 -16.10 -5.94
CA LYS A 109 -0.35 -16.81 -4.70
C LYS A 109 0.37 -16.23 -3.48
N ALA A 110 1.64 -15.83 -3.64
CA ALA A 110 2.38 -15.16 -2.57
C ALA A 110 1.76 -13.80 -2.22
N LEU A 111 1.33 -13.04 -3.23
CA LEU A 111 0.65 -11.76 -3.03
C LEU A 111 -0.71 -11.93 -2.35
N ASP A 112 -1.50 -12.94 -2.70
CA ASP A 112 -2.77 -13.23 -2.00
C ASP A 112 -2.54 -13.44 -0.50
N ILE A 113 -1.48 -14.18 -0.14
CA ILE A 113 -1.10 -14.40 1.26
C ILE A 113 -0.67 -13.06 1.89
N ILE A 114 0.19 -12.29 1.24
CA ILE A 114 0.65 -10.98 1.73
C ILE A 114 -0.53 -10.04 1.97
N PHE A 115 -1.44 -9.91 1.00
CA PHE A 115 -2.63 -9.08 1.11
C PHE A 115 -3.54 -9.54 2.24
N THR A 116 -3.75 -10.85 2.40
CA THR A 116 -4.55 -11.40 3.49
C THR A 116 -3.94 -11.08 4.86
N LEU A 117 -2.63 -11.27 5.02
CA LEU A 117 -1.91 -11.01 6.28
C LEU A 117 -1.85 -9.52 6.66
N HIS A 118 -2.00 -8.62 5.67
CA HIS A 118 -1.99 -7.16 5.87
C HIS A 118 -3.39 -6.54 5.78
N ALA A 119 -4.45 -7.35 5.59
CA ALA A 119 -5.80 -6.84 5.31
C ALA A 119 -6.38 -6.02 6.48
N ASP A 120 -6.16 -6.48 7.71
CA ASP A 120 -6.56 -5.75 8.91
C ASP A 120 -5.62 -6.07 10.07
N HIS A 121 -5.54 -5.14 11.03
CA HIS A 121 -4.82 -5.36 12.27
C HIS A 121 -5.43 -4.56 13.42
N GLU A 122 -6.75 -4.66 13.59
CA GLU A 122 -7.54 -4.04 14.66
C GLU A 122 -7.32 -2.50 14.71
N GLN A 123 -7.24 -1.90 15.90
CA GLN A 123 -7.08 -0.45 16.08
C GLN A 123 -5.61 -0.01 16.06
N ASN A 124 -4.88 -0.39 15.00
CA ASN A 124 -3.55 0.17 14.74
C ASN A 124 -3.63 1.67 14.38
N ALA A 125 -2.49 2.36 14.35
CA ALA A 125 -2.45 3.83 14.23
C ALA A 125 -3.17 4.37 13.00
N SER A 126 -2.98 3.76 11.82
CA SER A 126 -3.65 4.18 10.59
C SER A 126 -5.14 3.89 10.62
N THR A 127 -5.58 2.71 11.09
CA THR A 127 -7.01 2.38 11.22
C THR A 127 -7.71 3.33 12.19
N ALA A 128 -7.11 3.61 13.35
CA ALA A 128 -7.66 4.56 14.32
C ALA A 128 -7.77 5.98 13.74
N THR A 129 -6.80 6.40 12.92
CA THR A 129 -6.81 7.71 12.26
C THR A 129 -7.90 7.81 11.20
N VAL A 130 -8.10 6.77 10.38
CA VAL A 130 -9.21 6.69 9.41
C VAL A 130 -10.55 6.83 10.13
N ARG A 131 -10.73 6.14 11.27
CA ARG A 131 -11.96 6.25 12.06
C ARG A 131 -12.16 7.63 12.67
N LEU A 132 -11.09 8.26 13.15
CA LEU A 132 -11.16 9.61 13.70
C LEU A 132 -11.54 10.64 12.62
N ALA A 133 -10.92 10.58 11.44
CA ALA A 133 -11.29 11.42 10.31
C ALA A 133 -12.75 11.20 9.87
N GLY A 134 -13.18 9.94 9.77
CA GLY A 134 -14.55 9.59 9.39
C GLY A 134 -15.61 10.03 10.41
N SER A 135 -15.24 10.23 11.68
CA SER A 135 -16.19 10.65 12.72
C SER A 135 -16.83 12.02 12.48
N SER A 136 -16.22 12.87 11.66
CA SER A 136 -16.79 14.15 11.23
C SER A 136 -17.68 14.05 9.99
N GLY A 137 -17.91 12.84 9.45
CA GLY A 137 -18.65 12.62 8.21
C GLY A 137 -17.84 12.90 6.94
N ALA A 138 -16.52 12.85 7.01
CA ALA A 138 -15.67 13.02 5.83
C ALA A 138 -15.82 11.86 4.82
N ASP A 139 -15.58 12.17 3.54
CA ASP A 139 -15.59 11.19 2.45
C ASP A 139 -14.61 10.02 2.69
N LEU A 140 -14.93 8.84 2.16
CA LEU A 140 -14.11 7.63 2.33
C LEU A 140 -12.67 7.85 1.84
N PHE A 141 -12.47 8.38 0.64
CA PHE A 141 -11.13 8.59 0.10
C PHE A 141 -10.38 9.69 0.86
N ALA A 142 -11.08 10.72 1.34
CA ALA A 142 -10.49 11.70 2.25
C ALA A 142 -10.00 11.07 3.56
N CYS A 143 -10.78 10.15 4.15
CA CYS A 143 -10.36 9.39 5.33
C CYS A 143 -9.16 8.48 5.03
N LEU A 144 -9.13 7.86 3.84
CA LEU A 144 -8.00 7.04 3.41
C LEU A 144 -6.71 7.84 3.23
N VAL A 145 -6.76 9.13 2.84
CA VAL A 145 -5.58 10.01 2.84
C VAL A 145 -4.96 10.07 4.25
N ALA A 146 -5.78 10.29 5.28
CA ALA A 146 -5.30 10.33 6.66
C ALA A 146 -4.71 8.98 7.13
N GLY A 147 -5.32 7.88 6.68
CA GLY A 147 -4.81 6.52 6.89
C GLY A 147 -3.43 6.31 6.26
N ILE A 148 -3.26 6.66 4.98
CA ILE A 148 -1.99 6.53 4.25
C ILE A 148 -0.90 7.41 4.84
N ALA A 149 -1.21 8.66 5.20
CA ALA A 149 -0.27 9.55 5.86
C ALA A 149 0.27 8.94 7.16
N THR A 150 -0.61 8.32 7.95
CA THR A 150 -0.24 7.65 9.20
C THR A 150 0.53 6.35 8.95
N LEU A 151 0.13 5.58 7.94
CA LEU A 151 0.79 4.33 7.55
C LEU A 151 2.21 4.56 7.02
N TRP A 152 2.45 5.66 6.32
CA TRP A 152 3.77 6.00 5.77
C TRP A 152 4.83 6.21 6.86
N GLY A 153 4.43 6.53 8.09
CA GLY A 153 5.35 6.71 9.21
C GLY A 153 6.31 5.51 9.39
N PRO A 154 7.63 5.72 9.55
CA PRO A 154 8.62 4.64 9.70
C PRO A 154 8.39 3.72 10.91
N ALA A 155 7.67 4.20 11.92
CA ALA A 155 7.30 3.43 13.11
C ALA A 155 6.00 2.62 12.94
N HIS A 156 5.37 2.68 11.76
CA HIS A 156 4.15 1.95 11.42
C HIS A 156 4.36 1.16 10.12
N GLY A 157 3.74 1.55 9.00
CA GLY A 157 3.84 0.83 7.73
C GLY A 157 5.19 0.94 7.05
N GLY A 158 5.95 2.03 7.27
CA GLY A 158 7.31 2.19 6.73
C GLY A 158 8.36 1.24 7.32
N ALA A 159 7.98 0.40 8.30
CA ALA A 159 8.89 -0.55 8.92
C ALA A 159 9.38 -1.62 7.95
N ASN A 160 8.59 -2.04 6.95
CA ASN A 160 8.99 -3.06 5.97
C ASN A 160 10.15 -2.57 5.08
N GLU A 161 10.07 -1.34 4.56
CA GLU A 161 11.14 -0.68 3.83
C GLU A 161 12.37 -0.52 4.72
N ALA A 162 12.16 -0.11 5.97
CA ALA A 162 13.25 0.03 6.92
C ALA A 162 13.94 -1.31 7.26
N VAL A 163 13.23 -2.44 7.22
CA VAL A 163 13.82 -3.79 7.33
C VAL A 163 14.73 -4.06 6.14
N ILE A 164 14.28 -3.80 4.91
CA ILE A 164 15.11 -4.02 3.71
C ILE A 164 16.34 -3.11 3.73
N ASN A 165 16.18 -1.82 4.06
CA ASN A 165 17.29 -0.88 4.21
C ASN A 165 18.29 -1.32 5.31
N MET A 166 17.78 -1.83 6.44
CA MET A 166 18.61 -2.40 7.50
C MET A 166 19.40 -3.62 7.01
N LEU A 167 18.76 -4.55 6.29
CA LEU A 167 19.43 -5.74 5.75
C LEU A 167 20.48 -5.38 4.70
N MET A 168 20.18 -4.42 3.82
CA MET A 168 21.15 -3.90 2.85
C MET A 168 22.35 -3.26 3.55
N ALA A 169 22.15 -2.52 4.63
CA ALA A 169 23.23 -1.93 5.43
C ALA A 169 24.06 -2.95 6.23
N ILE A 170 23.49 -4.13 6.54
CA ILE A 170 24.24 -5.24 7.15
C ILE A 170 25.14 -5.92 6.10
N GLU A 171 24.72 -5.91 4.84
CA GLU A 171 25.40 -6.46 3.64
C GLU A 171 25.57 -7.99 3.64
N ASN A 172 26.21 -8.56 4.68
CA ASN A 172 26.57 -9.97 4.75
C ASN A 172 26.13 -10.62 6.07
N PRO A 173 25.71 -11.90 6.07
CA PRO A 173 25.41 -12.66 7.29
C PRO A 173 26.50 -12.62 8.37
N SER A 174 27.79 -12.53 8.01
CA SER A 174 28.89 -12.43 8.97
C SER A 174 28.84 -11.16 9.84
N ASN A 175 28.25 -10.08 9.33
CA ASN A 175 28.15 -8.78 10.02
C ASN A 175 27.00 -8.71 11.03
N VAL A 176 26.08 -9.70 11.03
CA VAL A 176 24.89 -9.72 11.89
C VAL A 176 25.26 -9.61 13.37
N LYS A 177 26.29 -10.32 13.83
CA LYS A 177 26.71 -10.29 15.23
C LYS A 177 27.12 -8.87 15.66
N GLN A 178 27.85 -8.16 14.81
CA GLN A 178 28.27 -6.79 15.06
C GLN A 178 27.08 -5.83 15.06
N PHE A 179 26.14 -5.98 14.12
CA PHE A 179 24.92 -5.17 14.08
C PHE A 179 24.08 -5.33 15.35
N ILE A 180 23.86 -6.58 15.78
CA ILE A 180 23.11 -6.87 17.02
C ILE A 180 23.80 -6.28 18.25
N GLN A 181 25.14 -6.28 18.31
CA GLN A 181 25.85 -5.63 19.40
C GLN A 181 25.54 -4.11 19.44
N LYS A 182 25.60 -3.42 18.29
CA LYS A 182 25.26 -1.99 18.20
C LYS A 182 23.82 -1.68 18.66
N VAL A 183 22.87 -2.55 18.33
CA VAL A 183 21.48 -2.42 18.80
C VAL A 183 21.40 -2.56 20.34
N LYS A 184 22.11 -3.54 20.91
CA LYS A 184 22.12 -3.82 22.35
C LYS A 184 22.84 -2.76 23.18
N ASP A 185 23.87 -2.12 22.60
CA ASP A 185 24.64 -1.06 23.26
C ASP A 185 23.82 0.22 23.49
N GLY A 186 22.54 0.25 23.11
CA GLY A 186 21.61 1.31 23.46
C GLY A 186 21.80 2.59 22.64
N ASN A 187 22.54 2.53 21.54
CA ASN A 187 22.63 3.64 20.62
C ASN A 187 21.24 3.92 20.02
N ARG A 188 20.62 5.03 20.43
CA ARG A 188 19.24 5.39 20.04
C ARG A 188 19.07 5.50 18.52
N SER A 189 20.15 5.68 17.76
CA SER A 189 20.12 5.73 16.29
C SER A 189 20.03 4.36 15.61
N THR A 190 20.28 3.25 16.32
CA THR A 190 20.29 1.90 15.74
C THR A 190 19.19 1.05 16.34
N ARG A 191 18.10 0.88 15.59
CA ARG A 191 16.98 0.02 15.96
C ARG A 191 17.00 -1.26 15.13
N LEU A 192 16.55 -2.35 15.74
CA LEU A 192 16.27 -3.59 15.02
C LEU A 192 14.87 -3.50 14.40
N MET A 193 14.81 -3.08 13.14
CA MET A 193 13.55 -2.94 12.40
C MET A 193 12.92 -4.31 12.17
N GLY A 194 11.58 -4.37 12.18
CA GLY A 194 10.82 -5.63 12.07
C GLY A 194 10.68 -6.42 13.38
N PHE A 195 11.24 -5.93 14.49
CA PHE A 195 11.10 -6.53 15.80
C PHE A 195 10.43 -5.59 16.80
N GLY A 196 9.59 -6.18 17.66
CA GLY A 196 8.83 -5.47 18.69
C GLY A 196 7.45 -5.07 18.20
N HIS A 197 6.43 -5.36 19.02
CA HIS A 197 5.04 -5.05 18.72
C HIS A 197 4.34 -4.53 19.98
N ARG A 198 3.43 -3.56 19.83
CA ARG A 198 2.72 -2.97 20.97
C ARG A 198 1.86 -4.01 21.70
N VAL A 199 1.15 -4.83 20.92
CA VAL A 199 0.25 -5.91 21.38
C VAL A 199 0.99 -7.23 21.56
N TYR A 200 1.53 -7.84 20.50
CA TYR A 200 2.25 -9.12 20.59
C TYR A 200 3.55 -9.00 21.41
N LYS A 201 3.64 -9.80 22.48
CA LYS A 201 4.82 -9.88 23.35
C LYS A 201 5.72 -11.08 23.07
N ASN A 202 5.15 -12.16 22.53
CA ASN A 202 5.83 -13.45 22.39
C ASN A 202 6.11 -13.82 20.94
N TYR A 203 5.09 -13.77 20.09
CA TYR A 203 5.14 -14.14 18.68
C TYR A 203 4.06 -13.36 17.92
N ASP A 204 4.38 -12.93 16.70
CA ASP A 204 3.41 -12.34 15.78
C ASP A 204 2.81 -13.48 14.94
N PRO A 205 1.49 -13.75 15.04
CA PRO A 205 0.87 -14.92 14.40
C PRO A 205 0.71 -14.82 12.88
N ARG A 206 1.09 -13.68 12.30
CA ARG A 206 1.05 -13.43 10.85
C ARG A 206 2.20 -14.12 10.12
#